data_AF-A0A0H4VXU1-F1
#
_entry.id   AF-A0A0H4VXU1-F1
#
_cell.length_a   1.000
_cell.length_b   1.000
_cell.length_c   1.000
_cell.angle_alpha   90.00
_cell.angle_beta   90.00
_cell.angle_gamma   90.00
#
_symmetry.space_group_name_H-M   'P 1'
#
loop_
_entity.id
_entity.type
_entity.pdbx_description
1 polymer ?
#
loop_
_entity_poly.entity_id
_entity_poly.type
_entity_poly.pdbx_seq_one_letter_code
_entity_poly.pdbx_strand_id
1 'polypeptide(L)'
;MRAFVLLALPLALAACSQQPETDGDAPESAETAAARENVTLDLQATGIVVPPQEGIEQLDVPFGSNRSATEATLANVLGAATGGHEGEGDCALQTTEYPGLTLIFQEEQFVGYMASAPYVPELGRAEMLGDPGVSLVADSTLDGEFAIGTGETTIAGKFSGEDDTAQVERLWAGENCIFR
;
A
#
# COMPACT_ATOMS: atom_id res chain seq x y z
N MET A 1 -66.67 35.78 -1.92
CA MET A 1 -65.72 35.70 -0.79
C MET A 1 -64.39 36.24 -1.28
N ARG A 2 -63.83 37.22 -0.55
CA ARG A 2 -62.39 37.54 -0.35
C ARG A 2 -61.48 37.44 -1.59
N ALA A 3 -61.17 38.54 -2.30
CA ALA A 3 -60.18 39.59 -2.01
C ALA A 3 -58.71 39.17 -2.32
N PHE A 4 -58.02 39.99 -3.12
CA PHE A 4 -56.68 40.62 -2.90
C PHE A 4 -55.98 40.89 -4.26
N VAL A 5 -56.03 42.13 -4.78
CA VAL A 5 -55.07 43.25 -4.63
C VAL A 5 -53.84 43.12 -5.55
N LEU A 6 -53.85 43.95 -6.59
CA LEU A 6 -52.67 44.42 -7.33
C LEU A 6 -51.91 45.44 -6.49
N LEU A 7 -50.58 45.30 -6.36
CA LEU A 7 -49.71 46.40 -5.98
C LEU A 7 -48.30 46.18 -6.55
N ALA A 8 -47.82 47.20 -7.26
CA ALA A 8 -46.54 47.28 -7.94
C ALA A 8 -45.44 47.84 -7.02
N LEU A 9 -44.19 47.41 -7.29
CA LEU A 9 -42.86 48.03 -7.11
C LEU A 9 -42.54 48.90 -5.86
N PRO A 10 -41.32 48.79 -5.29
CA PRO A 10 -40.22 49.58 -5.87
C PRO A 10 -38.78 49.01 -5.76
N LEU A 11 -37.92 49.79 -6.43
CA LEU A 11 -36.46 49.82 -6.55
C LEU A 11 -35.60 49.53 -5.30
N ALA A 12 -34.41 48.98 -5.63
CA ALA A 12 -33.06 49.33 -5.16
C ALA A 12 -32.72 49.24 -3.66
N LEU A 13 -31.76 48.35 -3.37
CA LEU A 13 -30.71 48.57 -2.38
C LEU A 13 -29.42 47.85 -2.84
N ALA A 14 -28.50 48.64 -3.37
CA ALA A 14 -27.08 48.34 -3.26
C ALA A 14 -26.69 48.58 -1.79
N ALA A 15 -26.20 47.55 -1.12
CA ALA A 15 -25.51 47.68 0.15
C ALA A 15 -24.39 46.63 0.18
N CYS A 16 -23.16 47.10 0.06
CA CYS A 16 -21.96 46.36 0.39
C CYS A 16 -22.05 45.89 1.85
N SER A 17 -21.92 44.59 2.08
CA SER A 17 -21.55 44.06 3.38
C SER A 17 -20.27 43.25 3.22
N GLN A 18 -19.17 43.92 3.58
CA GLN A 18 -17.86 43.35 3.83
C GLN A 18 -17.98 42.30 4.96
N GLN A 19 -17.67 41.03 4.71
CA GLN A 19 -17.27 40.08 5.76
C GLN A 19 -16.78 38.74 5.19
N PRO A 20 -15.91 38.05 5.94
CA PRO A 20 -14.50 38.31 6.12
C PRO A 20 -13.67 37.39 5.20
N GLU A 21 -12.43 37.75 4.94
CA GLU A 21 -11.45 36.78 4.45
C GLU A 21 -11.36 35.71 5.54
N THR A 22 -12.00 34.58 5.27
CA THR A 22 -11.71 33.36 6.01
C THR A 22 -10.35 32.99 5.47
N ASP A 23 -9.30 33.33 6.24
CA ASP A 23 -8.05 32.58 6.23
C ASP A 23 -8.46 31.12 6.43
N GLY A 24 -8.80 30.47 5.31
CA GLY A 24 -8.80 29.04 5.20
C GLY A 24 -7.35 28.69 5.37
N ASP A 25 -7.00 28.41 6.62
CA ASP A 25 -5.90 27.55 7.00
C ASP A 25 -5.89 26.43 5.97
N ALA A 26 -4.99 26.58 4.99
CA ALA A 26 -4.70 25.52 4.05
C ALA A 26 -4.40 24.31 4.93
N PRO A 27 -4.97 23.12 4.65
CA PRO A 27 -4.68 21.95 5.46
C PRO A 27 -3.17 21.87 5.55
N GLU A 28 -2.65 22.05 6.77
CA GLU A 28 -1.24 21.91 7.10
C GLU A 28 -0.82 20.61 6.42
N SER A 29 -0.06 20.75 5.33
CA SER A 29 0.34 19.65 4.50
C SER A 29 1.08 18.73 5.45
N ALA A 30 0.43 17.64 5.87
CA ALA A 30 0.96 16.73 6.87
C ALA A 30 2.40 16.45 6.47
N GLU A 31 3.34 16.98 7.26
CA GLU A 31 4.76 16.83 6.97
C GLU A 31 4.99 15.33 6.90
N THR A 32 5.22 14.84 5.68
CA THR A 32 5.46 13.42 5.47
C THR A 32 6.73 13.12 6.24
N ALA A 33 6.60 12.30 7.29
CA ALA A 33 7.72 11.97 8.15
C ALA A 33 8.88 11.48 7.28
N ALA A 34 10.10 11.94 7.59
CA ALA A 34 11.28 11.41 6.92
C ALA A 34 11.32 9.89 7.10
N ALA A 35 11.70 9.17 6.04
CA ALA A 35 11.87 7.73 6.10
C ALA A 35 12.82 7.38 7.26
N ARG A 36 12.40 6.44 8.10
CA ARG A 36 13.29 5.94 9.16
C ARG A 36 14.30 4.99 8.55
N GLU A 37 15.54 5.05 9.04
CA GLU A 37 16.58 4.11 8.64
C GLU A 37 16.33 2.75 9.30
N ASN A 38 16.69 1.66 8.60
CA ASN A 38 16.68 0.28 9.12
C ASN A 38 15.32 -0.23 9.66
N VAL A 39 14.22 0.19 9.03
CA VAL A 39 12.88 -0.33 9.32
C VAL A 39 12.83 -1.83 9.01
N THR A 40 12.39 -2.61 9.99
CA THR A 40 11.99 -4.02 9.78
C THR A 40 10.50 -4.11 9.50
N LEU A 41 10.11 -4.95 8.55
CA LEU A 41 8.72 -5.31 8.28
C LEU A 41 8.57 -6.83 8.42
N ASP A 42 7.50 -7.27 9.08
CA ASP A 42 7.05 -8.66 9.04
C ASP A 42 6.01 -8.79 7.92
N LEU A 43 6.43 -9.41 6.82
CA LEU A 43 5.60 -9.64 5.64
C LEU A 43 4.82 -10.94 5.83
N GLN A 44 3.49 -10.84 5.88
CA GLN A 44 2.61 -11.96 6.20
C GLN A 44 1.71 -12.28 5.01
N ALA A 45 1.25 -13.54 4.91
CA ALA A 45 0.29 -13.95 3.87
C ALA A 45 -1.07 -13.23 3.95
N THR A 46 -1.32 -12.44 5.01
CA THR A 46 -2.57 -11.73 5.29
C THR A 46 -2.38 -10.23 5.48
N GLY A 47 -1.19 -9.67 5.23
CA GLY A 47 -0.91 -8.26 5.42
C GLY A 47 0.53 -7.97 5.78
N ILE A 48 0.76 -6.81 6.39
CA ILE A 48 2.07 -6.36 6.85
C ILE A 48 1.96 -6.00 8.32
N VAL A 49 2.96 -6.41 9.11
CA VAL A 49 3.13 -5.97 10.49
C VAL A 49 4.43 -5.20 10.60
N VAL A 50 4.37 -4.02 11.21
CA VAL A 50 5.55 -3.29 11.66
C VAL A 50 5.77 -3.69 13.12
N PRO A 51 6.80 -4.49 13.44
CA PRO A 51 7.07 -4.86 14.83
C PRO A 51 7.52 -3.63 15.64
N PRO A 52 7.39 -3.67 16.97
CA PRO A 52 7.90 -2.61 17.83
C PRO A 52 9.40 -2.37 17.61
N GLN A 53 9.77 -1.17 17.20
CA GLN A 53 11.17 -0.79 16.89
C GLN A 53 11.33 0.72 16.90
N GLU A 54 12.50 1.25 17.28
CA GLU A 54 12.84 2.68 17.16
C GLU A 54 11.75 3.64 17.71
N GLY A 55 11.09 3.26 18.81
CA GLY A 55 10.01 4.04 19.43
C GLY A 55 8.66 3.98 18.73
N ILE A 56 8.52 3.15 17.70
CA ILE A 56 7.26 2.80 17.04
C ILE A 56 6.64 1.63 17.84
N GLU A 57 5.36 1.76 18.18
CA GLU A 57 4.57 0.62 18.67
C GLU A 57 4.27 -0.37 17.53
N GLN A 58 3.75 -1.55 17.84
CA GLN A 58 3.33 -2.47 16.79
C GLN A 58 2.24 -1.84 15.94
N LEU A 59 2.39 -1.92 14.61
CA LEU A 59 1.36 -1.48 13.66
C LEU A 59 0.96 -2.67 12.80
N ASP A 60 -0.33 -2.98 12.81
CA ASP A 60 -0.90 -4.06 12.00
C ASP A 60 -1.65 -3.47 10.81
N VAL A 61 -1.27 -3.90 9.61
CA VAL A 61 -1.90 -3.51 8.35
C VAL A 61 -2.40 -4.77 7.64
N PRO A 62 -3.57 -5.31 8.05
CA PRO A 62 -4.13 -6.50 7.43
C PRO A 62 -4.68 -6.19 6.03
N PHE A 63 -4.73 -7.18 5.16
CA PHE A 63 -5.49 -7.09 3.91
C PHE A 63 -6.96 -6.74 4.19
N GLY A 64 -7.57 -5.96 3.30
CA GLY A 64 -8.88 -5.33 3.47
C GLY A 64 -8.85 -3.96 4.16
N SER A 65 -7.71 -3.52 4.67
CA SER A 65 -7.55 -2.17 5.24
C SER A 65 -7.78 -1.10 4.18
N ASN A 66 -8.36 0.04 4.57
CA ASN A 66 -8.57 1.16 3.64
C ASN A 66 -7.22 1.72 3.13
N ARG A 67 -7.14 2.06 1.84
CA ARG A 67 -5.95 2.58 1.16
C ARG A 67 -5.36 3.79 1.87
N SER A 68 -6.15 4.83 2.10
CA SER A 68 -5.66 6.07 2.72
C SER A 68 -5.11 5.84 4.13
N ALA A 69 -5.77 4.98 4.93
CA ALA A 69 -5.30 4.62 6.26
C ALA A 69 -4.02 3.76 6.23
N THR A 70 -3.92 2.86 5.25
CA THR A 70 -2.74 2.02 5.02
C THR A 70 -1.53 2.87 4.64
N GLU A 71 -1.70 3.76 3.66
CA GLU A 71 -0.66 4.68 3.19
C GLU A 71 -0.21 5.63 4.30
N ALA A 72 -1.15 6.18 5.07
CA ALA A 72 -0.80 7.04 6.21
C ALA A 72 -0.01 6.28 7.28
N THR A 73 -0.45 5.06 7.63
CA THR A 73 0.24 4.20 8.60
C THR A 73 1.66 3.88 8.16
N LEU A 74 1.83 3.43 6.91
CA LEU A 74 3.12 2.98 6.41
C LEU A 74 4.04 4.15 6.03
N ALA A 75 3.52 5.29 5.56
CA ALA A 75 4.34 6.47 5.29
C ALA A 75 5.00 7.03 6.55
N ASN A 76 4.38 6.88 7.72
CA ASN A 76 5.02 7.25 8.99
C ASN A 76 6.29 6.45 9.24
N VAL A 77 6.42 5.25 8.67
CA VAL A 77 7.54 4.33 8.89
C VAL A 77 8.53 4.36 7.72
N LEU A 78 8.01 4.20 6.51
CA LEU A 78 8.75 4.08 5.26
C LEU A 78 9.10 5.42 4.61
N GLY A 79 8.50 6.51 5.09
CA GLY A 79 8.62 7.84 4.52
C GLY A 79 7.67 8.05 3.33
N ALA A 80 8.03 8.99 2.45
CA ALA A 80 7.20 9.33 1.30
C ALA A 80 7.14 8.20 0.26
N ALA A 81 5.96 8.05 -0.35
CA ALA A 81 5.81 7.19 -1.52
C ALA A 81 6.71 7.70 -2.67
N THR A 82 7.31 6.76 -3.39
CA THR A 82 8.20 7.03 -4.53
C THR A 82 7.50 6.93 -5.88
N GLY A 83 6.28 6.39 -5.90
CA GLY A 83 5.54 6.13 -7.13
C GLY A 83 4.21 5.43 -6.84
N GLY A 84 3.55 5.01 -7.91
CA GLY A 84 2.27 4.33 -7.87
C GLY A 84 1.57 4.35 -9.21
N HIS A 85 0.50 3.57 -9.31
CA HIS A 85 -0.35 3.46 -10.50
C HIS A 85 -1.82 3.42 -10.07
N GLU A 86 -2.71 4.05 -10.83
CA GLU A 86 -4.15 4.11 -10.47
C GLU A 86 -4.99 2.99 -11.09
N GLY A 87 -4.36 1.98 -11.69
CA GLY A 87 -5.01 0.79 -12.24
C GLY A 87 -5.64 1.05 -13.61
N GLU A 88 -5.10 0.40 -14.66
CA GLU A 88 -5.61 0.50 -16.04
C GLU A 88 -5.29 -0.78 -16.82
N GLY A 89 -6.05 -1.06 -17.88
CA GLY A 89 -5.82 -2.21 -18.77
C GLY A 89 -6.23 -3.56 -18.15
N ASP A 90 -5.61 -4.64 -18.61
CA ASP A 90 -5.91 -6.01 -18.17
C ASP A 90 -5.49 -6.28 -16.71
N CYS A 91 -4.75 -5.35 -16.12
CA CYS A 91 -4.16 -5.39 -14.81
C CYS A 91 -4.60 -4.15 -14.01
N ALA A 92 -5.90 -4.05 -13.72
CA ALA A 92 -6.52 -2.86 -13.13
C ALA A 92 -6.29 -2.69 -11.62
N LEU A 93 -5.18 -3.22 -11.09
CA LEU A 93 -4.81 -3.03 -9.68
C LEU A 93 -4.13 -1.67 -9.50
N GLN A 94 -4.50 -0.99 -8.43
CA GLN A 94 -3.88 0.25 -7.98
C GLN A 94 -2.63 -0.08 -7.17
N THR A 95 -1.62 0.79 -7.21
CA THR A 95 -0.41 0.61 -6.43
C THR A 95 0.08 1.90 -5.78
N THR A 96 0.72 1.73 -4.63
CA THR A 96 1.54 2.77 -4.00
C THR A 96 2.90 2.18 -3.71
N GLU A 97 3.95 2.87 -4.15
CA GLU A 97 5.33 2.37 -4.10
C GLU A 97 6.14 3.10 -3.05
N TYR A 98 6.93 2.35 -2.31
CA TYR A 98 7.99 2.78 -1.41
C TYR A 98 9.30 2.10 -1.82
N PRO A 99 10.47 2.56 -1.36
CA PRO A 99 11.73 1.88 -1.64
C PRO A 99 11.69 0.41 -1.19
N GLY A 100 11.70 -0.53 -2.13
CA GLY A 100 11.68 -1.97 -1.84
C GLY A 100 10.31 -2.58 -1.52
N LEU A 101 9.23 -1.80 -1.53
CA LEU A 101 7.88 -2.28 -1.22
C LEU A 101 6.83 -1.65 -2.14
N THR A 102 6.00 -2.47 -2.77
CA THR A 102 4.82 -2.02 -3.51
C THR A 102 3.58 -2.53 -2.81
N LEU A 103 2.70 -1.62 -2.40
CA LEU A 103 1.38 -1.94 -1.90
C LEU A 103 0.40 -2.03 -3.07
N ILE A 104 -0.53 -2.98 -2.99
CA ILE A 104 -1.50 -3.25 -4.03
C ILE A 104 -2.89 -3.02 -3.47
N PHE A 105 -3.69 -2.28 -4.23
CA PHE A 105 -5.04 -1.90 -3.87
C PHE A 105 -6.04 -2.26 -4.97
N GLN A 106 -7.25 -2.56 -4.53
CA GLN A 106 -8.43 -2.73 -5.37
C GLN A 106 -9.61 -2.15 -4.62
N GLU A 107 -10.44 -1.34 -5.28
CA GLU A 107 -11.62 -0.70 -4.65
C GLU A 107 -11.29 0.01 -3.33
N GLU A 108 -10.16 0.74 -3.29
CA GLU A 108 -9.63 1.43 -2.09
C GLU A 108 -9.28 0.51 -0.90
N GLN A 109 -9.11 -0.79 -1.12
CA GLN A 109 -8.69 -1.76 -0.10
C GLN A 109 -7.29 -2.27 -0.37
N PHE A 110 -6.48 -2.43 0.68
CA PHE A 110 -5.17 -3.07 0.62
C PHE A 110 -5.36 -4.57 0.39
N VAL A 111 -5.01 -5.08 -0.78
CA VAL A 111 -5.30 -6.47 -1.19
C VAL A 111 -4.05 -7.31 -1.38
N GLY A 112 -2.87 -6.71 -1.39
CA GLY A 112 -1.62 -7.44 -1.60
C GLY A 112 -0.39 -6.56 -1.50
N TYR A 113 0.78 -7.18 -1.54
CA TYR A 113 2.05 -6.49 -1.65
C TYR A 113 3.03 -7.25 -2.54
N MET A 114 4.02 -6.53 -3.05
CA MET A 114 5.29 -7.08 -3.52
C MET A 114 6.44 -6.43 -2.75
N ALA A 115 7.46 -7.20 -2.42
CA ALA A 115 8.62 -6.74 -1.69
C ALA A 115 9.92 -7.22 -2.35
N SER A 116 10.94 -6.37 -2.32
CA SER A 116 12.33 -6.70 -2.67
C SER A 116 13.25 -6.27 -1.53
N ALA A 117 14.56 -6.34 -1.71
CA ALA A 117 15.50 -5.79 -0.73
C ALA A 117 15.13 -4.34 -0.36
N PRO A 118 15.22 -3.97 0.94
CA PRO A 118 15.77 -4.74 2.05
C PRO A 118 14.76 -5.64 2.79
N TYR A 119 13.53 -5.80 2.29
CA TYR A 119 12.43 -6.49 3.00
C TYR A 119 12.27 -7.98 2.64
N VAL A 120 13.23 -8.55 1.91
CA VAL A 120 13.27 -9.98 1.61
C VAL A 120 14.43 -10.65 2.34
N PRO A 121 14.34 -11.96 2.64
CA PRO A 121 15.43 -12.67 3.30
C PRO A 121 16.75 -12.59 2.52
N GLU A 122 17.84 -12.30 3.22
CA GLU A 122 19.22 -12.34 2.68
C GLU A 122 19.80 -13.77 2.74
N LEU A 123 18.97 -14.76 2.40
CA LEU A 123 19.31 -16.18 2.41
C LEU A 123 19.47 -16.71 0.99
N GLY A 124 20.43 -17.61 0.80
CA GLY A 124 20.58 -18.35 -0.45
C GLY A 124 19.47 -19.38 -0.65
N ARG A 125 19.23 -19.74 -1.91
CA ARG A 125 18.19 -20.68 -2.35
C ARG A 125 18.22 -22.00 -1.58
N ALA A 126 19.39 -22.62 -1.43
CA ALA A 126 19.50 -23.90 -0.74
C ALA A 126 19.16 -23.79 0.76
N GLU A 127 19.49 -22.65 1.39
CA GLU A 127 19.16 -22.39 2.80
C GLU A 127 17.66 -22.16 2.97
N MET A 128 17.05 -21.33 2.11
CA MET A 128 15.60 -21.12 2.09
C MET A 128 14.83 -22.43 1.89
N LEU A 129 15.24 -23.27 0.95
CA LEU A 129 14.61 -24.58 0.68
C LEU A 129 14.90 -25.64 1.76
N GLY A 130 15.79 -25.34 2.71
CA GLY A 130 16.00 -26.17 3.89
C GLY A 130 14.88 -26.06 4.92
N ASP A 131 14.07 -24.99 4.85
CA ASP A 131 12.90 -24.80 5.70
C ASP A 131 11.71 -25.65 5.19
N PRO A 132 11.08 -26.51 6.02
CA PRO A 132 9.96 -27.35 5.59
C PRO A 132 8.70 -26.57 5.19
N GLY A 133 8.60 -25.29 5.56
CA GLY A 133 7.55 -24.38 5.12
C GLY A 133 7.79 -23.76 3.75
N VAL A 134 8.95 -23.98 3.13
CA VAL A 134 9.32 -23.42 1.82
C VAL A 134 9.36 -24.53 0.78
N SER A 135 8.68 -24.33 -0.35
CA SER A 135 8.66 -25.30 -1.44
C SER A 135 8.68 -24.62 -2.81
N LEU A 136 9.32 -25.24 -3.79
CA LEU A 136 9.27 -24.78 -5.17
C LEU A 136 7.87 -24.99 -5.75
N VAL A 137 7.40 -24.04 -6.55
CA VAL A 137 6.15 -24.17 -7.29
C VAL A 137 6.42 -25.00 -8.54
N ALA A 138 5.81 -26.19 -8.61
CA ALA A 138 5.92 -27.05 -9.77
C ALA A 138 5.22 -26.43 -10.99
N ASP A 139 5.78 -26.64 -12.17
CA ASP A 139 5.25 -26.16 -13.46
C ASP A 139 5.01 -24.63 -13.52
N SER A 140 5.77 -23.88 -12.72
CA SER A 140 5.78 -22.42 -12.75
C SER A 140 6.24 -21.89 -14.12
N THR A 141 5.60 -20.83 -14.61
CA THR A 141 6.08 -20.05 -15.77
C THR A 141 7.15 -19.02 -15.38
N LEU A 142 7.39 -18.85 -14.08
CA LEU A 142 8.44 -18.03 -13.49
C LEU A 142 9.57 -18.93 -12.99
N ASP A 143 10.75 -18.80 -13.58
CA ASP A 143 11.93 -19.54 -13.15
C ASP A 143 12.27 -19.22 -11.69
N GLY A 144 12.41 -20.27 -10.88
CA GLY A 144 12.73 -20.14 -9.45
C GLY A 144 11.58 -19.67 -8.56
N GLU A 145 10.32 -19.81 -8.99
CA GLU A 145 9.15 -19.55 -8.13
C GLU A 145 9.09 -20.55 -6.95
N PHE A 146 8.80 -20.02 -5.77
CA PHE A 146 8.59 -20.78 -4.55
C PHE A 146 7.44 -20.22 -3.75
N ALA A 147 6.95 -21.01 -2.80
CA ALA A 147 5.92 -20.62 -1.84
C ALA A 147 6.41 -20.87 -0.41
N ILE A 148 6.02 -19.98 0.49
CA ILE A 148 6.20 -20.08 1.94
C ILE A 148 4.81 -20.30 2.57
N GLY A 149 4.70 -21.35 3.37
CA GLY A 149 3.46 -21.78 4.00
C GLY A 149 2.72 -22.87 3.21
N THR A 150 1.53 -23.23 3.67
CA THR A 150 0.67 -24.24 3.04
C THR A 150 -0.79 -23.79 3.06
N GLY A 151 -1.60 -24.24 2.09
CA GLY A 151 -3.02 -23.92 2.02
C GLY A 151 -3.33 -22.64 1.25
N GLU A 152 -4.38 -21.92 1.65
CA GLU A 152 -4.91 -20.76 0.92
C GLU A 152 -4.18 -19.45 1.23
N THR A 153 -3.40 -19.41 2.32
CA THR A 153 -2.63 -18.24 2.74
C THR A 153 -1.14 -18.54 2.65
N THR A 154 -0.54 -18.22 1.51
CA THR A 154 0.88 -18.41 1.24
C THR A 154 1.53 -17.10 0.80
N ILE A 155 2.81 -16.95 1.11
CA ILE A 155 3.65 -15.93 0.48
C ILE A 155 4.35 -16.61 -0.68
N ALA A 156 4.23 -16.06 -1.89
CA ALA A 156 4.97 -16.53 -3.03
C ALA A 156 6.26 -15.71 -3.17
N GLY A 157 7.25 -16.29 -3.83
CA GLY A 157 8.55 -15.66 -4.00
C GLY A 157 9.25 -16.15 -5.24
N LYS A 158 10.30 -15.43 -5.63
CA LYS A 158 11.16 -15.78 -6.76
C LYS A 158 12.62 -15.68 -6.36
N PHE A 159 13.39 -16.71 -6.67
CA PHE A 159 14.84 -16.66 -6.61
C PHE A 159 15.43 -15.95 -7.85
N SER A 160 16.59 -15.32 -7.69
CA SER A 160 17.31 -14.66 -8.79
C SER A 160 17.90 -15.64 -9.82
N GLY A 161 17.91 -16.93 -9.51
CA GLY A 161 18.45 -17.99 -10.34
C GLY A 161 18.24 -19.39 -9.75
N GLU A 162 18.88 -20.39 -10.36
CA GLU A 162 18.72 -21.80 -10.01
C GLU A 162 19.91 -22.40 -9.26
N ASP A 163 20.98 -21.64 -9.01
CA ASP A 163 22.07 -22.15 -8.18
C ASP A 163 21.72 -22.08 -6.67
N ASP A 164 22.44 -22.84 -5.86
CA ASP A 164 22.21 -22.94 -4.41
C ASP A 164 22.40 -21.60 -3.67
N THR A 165 23.14 -20.67 -4.29
CA THR A 165 23.46 -19.34 -3.72
C THR A 165 22.55 -18.23 -4.26
N ALA A 166 21.64 -18.56 -5.18
CA ALA A 166 20.68 -17.61 -5.74
C ALA A 166 19.87 -16.97 -4.61
N GLN A 167 19.70 -15.66 -4.65
CA GLN A 167 19.09 -14.90 -3.57
C GLN A 167 17.58 -14.80 -3.78
N VAL A 168 16.83 -14.53 -2.72
CA VAL A 168 15.42 -14.12 -2.85
C VAL A 168 15.38 -12.76 -3.54
N GLU A 169 14.81 -12.70 -4.75
CA GLU A 169 14.69 -11.47 -5.53
C GLU A 169 13.44 -10.70 -5.14
N ARG A 170 12.35 -11.42 -4.90
CA ARG A 170 11.03 -10.84 -4.61
C ARG A 170 10.18 -11.78 -3.77
N LEU A 171 9.35 -11.19 -2.91
CA LEU A 171 8.23 -11.84 -2.24
C LEU A 171 6.93 -11.12 -2.61
N TRP A 172 5.81 -11.84 -2.64
CA TRP A 172 4.49 -11.26 -2.81
C TRP A 172 3.41 -12.09 -2.13
N ALA A 173 2.34 -11.42 -1.69
CA ALA A 173 1.16 -12.06 -1.12
C ALA A 173 -0.10 -11.25 -1.45
N GLY A 174 -1.26 -11.91 -1.36
CA GLY A 174 -2.55 -11.33 -1.72
C GLY A 174 -2.76 -11.24 -3.24
N GLU A 175 -3.64 -10.34 -3.66
CA GLU A 175 -3.89 -10.08 -5.07
C GLU A 175 -2.67 -9.46 -5.72
N ASN A 176 -2.17 -10.10 -6.76
CA ASN A 176 -1.01 -9.66 -7.51
C ASN A 176 -1.24 -9.88 -9.00
N CYS A 177 -0.72 -8.98 -9.79
CA CYS A 177 -0.74 -9.08 -11.24
C CYS A 177 0.66 -9.44 -11.73
N ILE A 178 0.96 -10.73 -11.71
CA ILE A 178 2.22 -11.26 -12.20
C ILE A 178 1.99 -11.74 -13.64
N PHE A 179 2.58 -11.05 -14.61
CA PHE A 179 2.56 -11.50 -15.99
C PHE A 179 3.30 -12.85 -16.09
N ARG A 180 2.57 -13.87 -16.52
CA ARG A 180 3.00 -15.27 -16.63
C ARG A 180 3.10 -15.71 -18.08
#